data_AF-A0A3N5L034-F1
#
_entry.id   AF-A0A3N5L034-F1
#
_cell.length_a   1.000
_cell.length_b   1.000
_cell.length_c   1.000
_cell.angle_alpha   90.00
_cell.angle_beta   90.00
_cell.angle_gamma   90.00
#
_symmetry.space_group_name_H-M   'P 1'
#
loop_
_entity.id
_entity.type
_entity.pdbx_description
1 polymer ?
#
loop_
_entity_poly.entity_id
_entity_poly.type
_entity_poly.pdbx_seq_one_letter_code
_entity_poly.pdbx_strand_id
1 'polypeptide(L)'
;MAASSPNPRERRFPLPDSVGQPGPDGILDAVIGLEPFVPEGRSLWEIGTGLKAGAKATSDYNDLTKAVPEDSRPDATFIFVTPLSGRREWPHTWKGNAQAAWVKKRLKLNEWKDVRVIDATKMIDWLHHFPAVEVWLAQKIRNLPSGQVEIPEQRWNDLRSIGEPLPLIVDIFLANREPACARLKDVLADTVVQLKLATHYPDQVTDFVAAYVASLDIESQVDAATRCLIVSGVDAWNTVCSYKTKHILIADAALDLNGDAGTKLIQKARRAGHSVVFGGPQGGIPDPASAPLPMPRPNQLREALVKSGYGEERARTLAQRSDGNLASLLRCLQNLSLLPEWAETSGAAELAIAAILGSWCDKLDGDRAAVEGLAGKQYGEWIGTMREIALRPGTPLVQRDGNWKFIARYEGWYTLGPKLFDEHLNRLLDIAISVLREDDPQFALPPEERYASSIHGKVLTHSHILRTGIAESLALVGSHSRALESCTFGKAESTAAIAVRKILAESDWVRWASVDNLLPLLSEAAPGEFLDAVERALHRNPCPFDALFAQEGRGITGGTNYLTGLLWALETLAWDGDYLVRVAICLAELAARDPGGQWANRPANSLTTVLLPWLPQTCASMSKRVAAA
;
A
#
# COMPACT_ATOMS: atom_id res chain seq x y z
N MET A 1 36.09 3.80 -6.11
CA MET A 1 37.50 3.43 -5.87
C MET A 1 37.78 1.95 -6.05
N ALA A 2 37.40 1.06 -5.12
CA ALA A 2 37.69 -0.39 -5.29
C ALA A 2 37.02 -1.01 -6.53
N ALA A 3 35.78 -0.62 -6.82
CA ALA A 3 35.05 -1.07 -8.01
C ALA A 3 35.57 -0.45 -9.33
N SER A 4 36.16 0.75 -9.25
CA SER A 4 36.57 1.55 -10.41
C SER A 4 38.00 1.29 -10.87
N SER A 5 38.77 0.47 -10.15
CA SER A 5 40.11 0.02 -10.54
C SER A 5 40.27 -1.44 -10.09
N PRO A 6 39.83 -2.41 -10.91
CA PRO A 6 40.01 -3.82 -10.59
C PRO A 6 41.49 -4.18 -10.71
N ASN A 7 42.06 -4.79 -9.67
CA ASN A 7 43.45 -5.24 -9.58
C ASN A 7 44.52 -4.14 -9.74
N PRO A 8 44.52 -3.11 -8.87
CA PRO A 8 45.59 -2.11 -8.86
C PRO A 8 46.90 -2.74 -8.34
N ARG A 9 48.04 -2.20 -8.75
CA ARG A 9 49.37 -2.57 -8.22
C ARG A 9 49.53 -2.14 -6.76
N GLU A 10 48.92 -1.02 -6.39
CA GLU A 10 48.88 -0.49 -5.02
C GLU A 10 47.51 0.12 -4.75
N ARG A 11 46.92 -0.16 -3.57
CA ARG A 11 45.69 0.50 -3.12
C ARG A 11 45.70 0.67 -1.60
N ARG A 12 45.78 1.92 -1.15
CA ARG A 12 45.76 2.30 0.27
C ARG A 12 44.76 3.44 0.47
N PHE A 13 43.62 3.13 1.07
CA PHE A 13 42.63 4.10 1.54
C PHE A 13 42.23 3.73 2.97
N PRO A 14 42.10 4.70 3.89
CA PRO A 14 41.64 4.46 5.25
C PRO A 14 40.28 3.76 5.27
N LEU A 15 40.15 2.74 6.09
CA LEU A 15 38.87 2.13 6.47
C LEU A 15 38.33 2.84 7.73
N PRO A 16 37.05 2.65 8.10
CA PRO A 16 36.37 3.44 9.16
C PRO A 16 37.11 3.56 10.50
N ASP A 17 37.98 2.60 10.82
CA ASP A 17 38.70 2.53 12.10
C ASP A 17 40.16 3.07 12.02
N SER A 18 40.57 3.65 10.88
CA SER A 18 41.94 4.14 10.65
C SER A 18 42.01 5.66 10.67
N VAL A 19 42.12 6.28 11.86
CA VAL A 19 42.26 7.73 12.04
C VAL A 19 43.70 8.13 12.37
N GLY A 20 44.20 9.24 11.81
CA GLY A 20 45.49 9.83 12.18
C GLY A 20 46.73 9.26 11.49
N GLN A 21 46.58 8.60 10.34
CA GLN A 21 47.70 8.04 9.58
C GLN A 21 48.51 9.16 8.89
N PRO A 22 49.85 9.12 8.93
CA PRO A 22 50.68 10.07 8.19
C PRO A 22 50.70 9.74 6.69
N GLY A 23 50.73 10.78 5.86
CA GLY A 23 50.74 10.69 4.39
C GLY A 23 49.42 11.14 3.76
N PRO A 24 49.24 10.91 2.45
CA PRO A 24 48.00 11.28 1.75
C PRO A 24 46.80 10.49 2.25
N ASP A 25 45.60 11.05 2.11
CA ASP A 25 44.33 10.38 2.42
C ASP A 25 44.13 9.10 1.57
N GLY A 26 44.81 8.97 0.44
CA GLY A 26 44.96 7.67 -0.20
C GLY A 26 45.99 7.59 -1.31
N ILE A 27 46.36 6.36 -1.67
CA ILE A 27 47.31 6.02 -2.71
C ILE A 27 46.71 4.93 -3.59
N LEU A 28 46.80 5.11 -4.91
CA LEU A 28 46.34 4.15 -5.90
C LEU A 28 47.32 4.07 -7.06
N ASP A 29 47.81 2.88 -7.38
CA ASP A 29 48.54 2.60 -8.61
C ASP A 29 47.68 1.71 -9.51
N ALA A 30 47.00 2.34 -10.47
CA ALA A 30 46.02 1.69 -11.34
C ALA A 30 46.70 1.17 -12.62
N VAL A 31 46.48 -0.11 -12.95
CA VAL A 31 46.99 -0.72 -14.19
C VAL A 31 46.27 -0.17 -15.43
N ILE A 32 44.97 0.10 -15.31
CA ILE A 32 44.13 0.70 -16.35
C ILE A 32 43.39 1.87 -15.70
N GLY A 33 43.47 3.04 -16.32
CA GLY A 33 42.73 4.23 -15.89
C GLY A 33 41.24 4.14 -16.24
N LEU A 34 40.41 4.83 -15.46
CA LEU A 34 39.00 5.09 -15.74
C LEU A 34 38.83 6.60 -15.88
N GLU A 35 39.03 7.12 -17.08
CA GLU A 35 38.90 8.55 -17.35
C GLU A 35 37.44 9.02 -17.21
N PRO A 36 37.17 10.21 -16.64
CA PRO A 36 38.12 11.19 -16.11
C PRO A 36 38.53 10.97 -14.63
N PHE A 37 38.00 9.93 -13.96
CA PHE A 37 38.01 9.79 -12.50
C PHE A 37 39.32 9.22 -11.93
N VAL A 38 39.84 8.15 -12.51
CA VAL A 38 41.03 7.43 -12.04
C VAL A 38 42.07 7.42 -13.16
N PRO A 39 43.23 8.08 -13.00
CA PRO A 39 44.29 8.04 -13.99
C PRO A 39 44.99 6.68 -14.01
N GLU A 40 45.63 6.35 -15.13
CA GLU A 40 46.55 5.22 -15.22
C GLU A 40 47.90 5.53 -14.53
N GLY A 41 48.39 4.56 -13.76
CA GLY A 41 49.60 4.66 -12.95
C GLY A 41 49.33 5.17 -11.54
N ARG A 42 50.40 5.70 -10.91
CA ARG A 42 50.36 6.12 -9.50
C ARG A 42 49.61 7.43 -9.32
N SER A 43 48.74 7.48 -8.32
CA SER A 43 47.98 8.65 -7.93
C SER A 43 47.90 8.79 -6.41
N LEU A 44 47.99 10.02 -5.93
CA LEU A 44 47.85 10.37 -4.51
C LEU A 44 46.62 11.24 -4.33
N TRP A 45 45.84 10.91 -3.32
CA TRP A 45 44.49 11.40 -3.10
C TRP A 45 44.40 12.18 -1.81
N GLU A 46 43.76 13.34 -1.87
CA GLU A 46 43.48 14.23 -0.74
C GLU A 46 41.98 14.54 -0.71
N ILE A 47 41.34 14.42 0.45
CA ILE A 47 39.89 14.53 0.60
C ILE A 47 39.55 15.73 1.50
N GLY A 48 38.87 16.72 0.93
CA GLY A 48 38.45 17.92 1.65
C GLY A 48 36.94 18.07 1.74
N THR A 49 36.39 17.99 2.95
CA THR A 49 34.95 18.18 3.23
C THR A 49 34.56 19.59 3.67
N GLY A 50 35.54 20.49 3.87
CA GLY A 50 35.32 21.84 4.39
C GLY A 50 34.85 22.87 3.35
N LEU A 51 34.16 23.92 3.81
CA LEU A 51 33.56 24.99 2.99
C LEU A 51 34.56 25.78 2.13
N LYS A 52 35.85 25.80 2.49
CA LYS A 52 36.93 26.50 1.77
C LYS A 52 37.75 25.53 0.90
N ALA A 53 37.08 24.77 0.04
CA ALA A 53 37.69 23.69 -0.75
C ALA A 53 38.95 24.11 -1.52
N GLY A 54 38.94 25.26 -2.20
CA GLY A 54 40.12 25.73 -2.95
C GLY A 54 41.34 26.09 -2.07
N ALA A 55 41.11 26.56 -0.84
CA ALA A 55 42.18 26.80 0.12
C ALA A 55 42.74 25.49 0.67
N LYS A 56 41.87 24.52 0.98
CA LYS A 56 42.27 23.16 1.42
C LYS A 56 43.06 22.45 0.32
N ALA A 57 42.56 22.41 -0.91
CA ALA A 57 43.26 21.86 -2.07
C ALA A 57 44.65 22.47 -2.27
N THR A 58 44.78 23.78 -2.03
CA THR A 58 46.08 24.46 -2.12
C THR A 58 47.03 24.08 -0.98
N SER A 59 46.54 23.97 0.25
CA SER A 59 47.34 23.49 1.38
C SER A 59 47.83 22.07 1.12
N ASP A 60 46.91 21.17 0.80
CA ASP A 60 47.20 19.75 0.62
C ASP A 60 48.15 19.51 -0.55
N TYR A 61 47.96 20.22 -1.66
CA TYR A 61 48.91 20.19 -2.77
C TYR A 61 50.32 20.61 -2.31
N ASN A 62 50.44 21.72 -1.59
CA ASN A 62 51.76 22.20 -1.15
C ASN A 62 52.40 21.26 -0.12
N ASP A 63 51.61 20.73 0.80
CA ASP A 63 52.09 19.84 1.85
C ASP A 63 52.53 18.50 1.27
N LEU A 64 51.76 17.95 0.32
CA LEU A 64 52.09 16.72 -0.37
C LEU A 64 53.28 16.90 -1.34
N THR A 65 53.36 18.04 -2.04
CA THR A 65 54.51 18.39 -2.89
C THR A 65 55.81 18.49 -2.10
N LYS A 66 55.77 18.91 -0.82
CA LYS A 66 56.93 18.92 0.08
C LYS A 66 57.25 17.53 0.65
N ALA A 67 56.24 16.72 0.91
CA ALA A 67 56.39 15.42 1.55
C ALA A 67 56.86 14.32 0.58
N VAL A 68 56.53 14.42 -0.71
CA VAL A 68 56.85 13.41 -1.71
C VAL A 68 58.18 13.74 -2.41
N PRO A 69 59.14 12.79 -2.50
CA PRO A 69 60.44 13.02 -3.13
C PRO A 69 60.35 13.45 -4.58
N GLU A 70 61.22 14.39 -4.98
CA GLU A 70 61.23 15.02 -6.31
C GLU A 70 61.27 14.00 -7.46
N ASP A 71 62.05 12.93 -7.30
CA ASP A 71 62.23 11.88 -8.32
C ASP A 71 60.95 11.07 -8.59
N SER A 72 59.99 11.05 -7.66
CA SER A 72 58.78 10.23 -7.74
C SER A 72 57.53 11.01 -8.16
N ARG A 73 57.56 12.34 -8.10
CA ARG A 73 56.40 13.19 -8.43
C ARG A 73 56.08 13.26 -9.93
N PRO A 74 57.06 13.30 -10.86
CA PRO A 74 56.79 13.31 -12.30
C PRO A 74 56.05 12.08 -12.82
N ASP A 75 56.08 10.96 -12.08
CA ASP A 75 55.38 9.73 -12.41
C ASP A 75 54.01 9.57 -11.71
N ALA A 76 53.65 10.51 -10.83
CA ALA A 76 52.45 10.45 -10.00
C ALA A 76 51.45 11.58 -10.30
N THR A 77 50.16 11.27 -10.16
CA THR A 77 49.05 12.24 -10.33
C THR A 77 48.53 12.70 -8.97
N PHE A 78 48.40 14.01 -8.77
CA PHE A 78 47.72 14.58 -7.61
C PHE A 78 46.21 14.64 -7.84
N ILE A 79 45.40 14.15 -6.90
CA ILE A 79 43.95 14.17 -6.98
C ILE A 79 43.35 14.76 -5.71
N PHE A 80 42.56 15.81 -5.87
CA PHE A 80 41.79 16.38 -4.78
C PHE A 80 40.30 16.08 -4.94
N VAL A 81 39.67 15.54 -3.90
CA VAL A 81 38.26 15.17 -3.87
C VAL A 81 37.50 16.09 -2.91
N THR A 82 36.35 16.60 -3.35
CA THR A 82 35.50 17.42 -2.48
C THR A 82 34.01 17.22 -2.78
N PRO A 83 33.12 17.21 -1.75
CA PRO A 83 31.68 17.18 -1.97
C PRO A 83 31.10 18.54 -2.39
N LEU A 84 31.93 19.55 -2.65
CA LEU A 84 31.49 20.89 -3.03
C LEU A 84 31.55 21.13 -4.53
N SER A 85 30.40 21.16 -5.19
CA SER A 85 30.23 21.76 -6.52
C SER A 85 29.56 23.14 -6.36
N GLY A 86 30.18 24.19 -6.90
CA GLY A 86 29.85 25.57 -6.55
C GLY A 86 28.38 25.98 -6.81
N ARG A 87 27.62 26.33 -5.75
CA ARG A 87 26.29 26.98 -5.87
C ARG A 87 26.40 28.45 -6.29
N ARG A 88 25.37 28.96 -6.99
CA ARG A 88 25.36 30.30 -7.60
C ARG A 88 25.48 31.43 -6.56
N GLU A 89 24.94 31.23 -5.35
CA GLU A 89 24.80 32.24 -4.28
C GLU A 89 25.78 32.08 -3.09
N TRP A 90 26.72 31.16 -3.14
CA TRP A 90 27.62 30.92 -2.01
C TRP A 90 28.87 31.81 -2.04
N PRO A 91 29.33 32.38 -0.91
CA PRO A 91 30.48 33.29 -0.87
C PRO A 91 31.84 32.60 -1.12
N HIS A 92 31.95 31.28 -0.93
CA HIS A 92 33.18 30.50 -1.14
C HIS A 92 33.12 29.67 -2.43
N THR A 93 33.04 30.36 -3.57
CA THR A 93 32.88 29.73 -4.90
C THR A 93 34.16 29.07 -5.42
N TRP A 94 34.31 27.76 -5.24
CA TRP A 94 35.23 26.97 -6.08
C TRP A 94 34.49 26.41 -7.30
N LYS A 95 33.94 27.32 -8.13
CA LYS A 95 33.20 27.02 -9.36
C LYS A 95 34.11 26.38 -10.43
N GLY A 96 33.52 25.72 -11.44
CA GLY A 96 34.26 25.04 -12.50
C GLY A 96 35.37 25.86 -13.15
N ASN A 97 35.14 27.15 -13.45
CA ASN A 97 36.19 28.04 -14.01
C ASN A 97 37.35 28.28 -13.03
N ALA A 98 37.06 28.42 -11.73
CA ALA A 98 38.07 28.61 -10.70
C ALA A 98 38.88 27.32 -10.45
N GLN A 99 38.21 26.16 -10.49
CA GLN A 99 38.88 24.85 -10.46
C GLN A 99 39.78 24.67 -11.68
N ALA A 100 39.28 24.95 -12.89
CA ALA A 100 40.06 24.84 -14.13
C ALA A 100 41.29 25.77 -14.13
N ALA A 101 41.12 27.02 -13.67
CA ALA A 101 42.22 27.96 -13.52
C ALA A 101 43.25 27.48 -12.48
N TRP A 102 42.78 26.90 -11.36
CA TRP A 102 43.63 26.34 -10.32
C TRP A 102 44.46 25.15 -10.83
N VAL A 103 43.81 24.19 -11.50
CA VAL A 103 44.47 23.03 -12.12
C VAL A 103 45.51 23.50 -13.15
N LYS A 104 45.13 24.39 -14.07
CA LYS A 104 46.03 24.93 -15.10
C LYS A 104 47.26 25.63 -14.50
N LYS A 105 47.09 26.35 -13.37
CA LYS A 105 48.20 27.00 -12.66
C LYS A 105 49.17 25.97 -12.06
N ARG A 106 48.68 24.86 -11.52
CA ARG A 106 49.51 23.80 -10.91
C ARG A 106 50.19 22.90 -11.92
N LEU A 107 49.52 22.57 -13.02
CA LEU A 107 50.14 21.84 -14.13
C LEU A 107 51.35 22.57 -14.70
N LYS A 108 51.32 23.92 -14.77
CA LYS A 108 52.46 24.73 -15.25
C LYS A 108 53.70 24.68 -14.36
N LEU A 109 53.58 24.21 -13.11
CA LEU A 109 54.72 24.08 -12.20
C LEU A 109 55.55 22.82 -12.51
N ASN A 110 55.02 21.90 -13.33
CA ASN A 110 55.67 20.64 -13.70
C ASN A 110 56.14 19.78 -12.51
N GLU A 111 55.51 19.94 -11.35
CA GLU A 111 55.84 19.19 -10.12
C GLU A 111 55.29 17.77 -10.16
N TRP A 112 54.14 17.54 -10.81
CA TRP A 112 53.43 16.25 -10.88
C TRP A 112 53.12 15.88 -12.33
N LYS A 113 52.92 14.58 -12.61
CA LYS A 113 52.48 14.08 -13.93
C LYS A 113 51.21 14.76 -14.40
N ASP A 114 50.22 14.84 -13.50
CA ASP A 114 48.90 15.43 -13.72
C ASP A 114 48.31 15.91 -12.38
N VAL A 115 47.30 16.78 -12.45
CA VAL A 115 46.59 17.37 -11.30
C VAL A 115 45.09 17.37 -11.60
N ARG A 116 44.30 16.64 -10.81
CA ARG A 116 42.85 16.51 -11.00
C ARG A 116 42.05 16.96 -9.78
N VAL A 117 40.85 17.45 -10.05
CA VAL A 117 39.83 17.78 -9.04
C VAL A 117 38.56 17.01 -9.34
N ILE A 118 38.08 16.26 -8.35
CA ILE A 118 36.80 15.52 -8.38
C ILE A 118 35.85 16.21 -7.38
N ASP A 119 34.91 17.00 -7.90
CA ASP A 119 33.88 17.64 -7.09
C ASP A 119 32.60 16.79 -7.02
N ALA A 120 31.58 17.23 -6.26
CA ALA A 120 30.33 16.48 -6.13
C ALA A 120 29.66 16.14 -7.46
N THR A 121 29.73 17.03 -8.46
CA THR A 121 29.15 16.77 -9.79
C THR A 121 29.87 15.60 -10.45
N LYS A 122 31.20 15.57 -10.41
CA LYS A 122 31.99 14.43 -10.92
C LYS A 122 31.82 13.18 -10.06
N MET A 123 31.60 13.30 -8.75
CA MET A 123 31.34 12.15 -7.89
C MET A 123 30.01 11.46 -8.23
N ILE A 124 28.95 12.24 -8.52
CA ILE A 124 27.66 11.69 -8.94
C ILE A 124 27.80 10.98 -10.29
N ASP A 125 28.43 11.64 -11.26
CA ASP A 125 28.74 11.03 -12.56
C ASP A 125 29.55 9.73 -12.39
N TRP A 126 30.56 9.73 -11.52
CA TRP A 126 31.34 8.56 -11.22
C TRP A 126 30.53 7.41 -10.60
N LEU A 127 29.57 7.72 -9.71
CA LEU A 127 28.70 6.72 -9.08
C LEU A 127 27.75 6.05 -10.08
N HIS A 128 27.20 6.81 -11.04
CA HIS A 128 26.31 6.26 -12.08
C HIS A 128 26.99 5.19 -12.95
N HIS A 129 28.32 5.19 -13.05
CA HIS A 129 29.07 4.13 -13.74
C HIS A 129 29.09 2.80 -12.96
N PHE A 130 28.71 2.80 -11.68
CA PHE A 130 28.72 1.63 -10.80
C PHE A 130 27.41 1.47 -10.00
N PRO A 131 26.31 1.03 -10.64
CA PRO A 131 24.99 0.93 -10.01
C PRO A 131 24.97 0.11 -8.70
N ALA A 132 25.76 -0.97 -8.61
CA ALA A 132 25.87 -1.76 -7.39
C ALA A 132 26.46 -0.98 -6.20
N VAL A 133 27.42 -0.07 -6.45
CA VAL A 133 28.01 0.80 -5.43
C VAL A 133 27.05 1.91 -5.06
N GLU A 134 26.32 2.45 -6.03
CA GLU A 134 25.28 3.45 -5.80
C GLU A 134 24.16 2.91 -4.88
N VAL A 135 23.63 1.72 -5.17
CA VAL A 135 22.62 1.07 -4.33
C VAL A 135 23.16 0.78 -2.92
N TRP A 136 24.38 0.24 -2.81
CA TRP A 136 25.02 0.00 -1.51
C TRP A 136 25.20 1.30 -0.72
N LEU A 137 25.66 2.38 -1.37
CA LEU A 137 25.90 3.67 -0.74
C LEU A 137 24.57 4.31 -0.29
N ALA A 138 23.52 4.21 -1.11
CA ALA A 138 22.18 4.65 -0.75
C ALA A 138 21.65 3.89 0.48
N GLN A 139 21.85 2.57 0.54
CA GLN A 139 21.49 1.75 1.71
C GLN A 139 22.28 2.14 2.96
N LYS A 140 23.59 2.39 2.84
CA LYS A 140 24.45 2.76 3.97
C LYS A 140 24.22 4.19 4.48
N ILE A 141 24.00 5.15 3.58
CA ILE A 141 23.74 6.54 3.96
C ILE A 141 22.35 6.68 4.58
N ARG A 142 21.34 5.99 4.03
CA ARG A 142 19.96 6.09 4.51
C ARG A 142 19.63 5.11 5.63
N ASN A 143 20.48 4.12 5.94
CA ASN A 143 20.19 3.08 6.93
C ASN A 143 18.85 2.35 6.68
N LEU A 144 18.45 2.26 5.41
CA LEU A 144 17.19 1.63 5.01
C LEU A 144 17.35 0.10 4.93
N PRO A 145 16.37 -0.69 5.40
CA PRO A 145 16.34 -2.13 5.16
C PRO A 145 16.39 -2.41 3.65
N SER A 146 17.28 -3.31 3.22
CA SER A 146 17.53 -3.61 1.81
C SER A 146 16.25 -4.06 1.10
N GLY A 147 15.88 -3.38 0.01
CA GLY A 147 14.79 -3.81 -0.89
C GLY A 147 13.36 -3.46 -0.43
N GLN A 148 13.19 -2.69 0.65
CA GLN A 148 11.86 -2.27 1.15
C GLN A 148 11.48 -0.83 0.81
N VAL A 149 12.34 -0.12 0.08
CA VAL A 149 12.11 1.25 -0.38
C VAL A 149 12.49 1.38 -1.85
N GLU A 150 11.62 2.02 -2.61
CA GLU A 150 11.77 2.34 -4.02
C GLU A 150 11.37 3.80 -4.26
N ILE A 151 11.88 4.43 -5.32
CA ILE A 151 11.43 5.77 -5.75
C ILE A 151 10.49 5.66 -6.96
N PRO A 152 9.48 6.55 -7.10
CA PRO A 152 8.51 6.49 -8.20
C PRO A 152 9.14 6.47 -9.60
N GLU A 153 10.27 7.15 -9.79
CA GLU A 153 10.99 7.16 -11.08
C GLU A 153 11.55 5.77 -11.44
N GLN A 154 12.12 5.05 -10.48
CA GLN A 154 12.61 3.69 -10.68
C GLN A 154 11.46 2.77 -11.07
N ARG A 155 10.36 2.83 -10.30
CA ARG A 155 9.15 2.05 -10.58
C ARG A 155 8.60 2.32 -11.99
N TRP A 156 8.56 3.60 -12.39
CA TRP A 156 8.09 3.99 -13.72
C TRP A 156 8.98 3.48 -14.84
N ASN A 157 10.31 3.52 -14.67
CA ASN A 157 11.26 2.99 -15.65
C ASN A 157 11.06 1.48 -15.85
N ASP A 158 10.87 0.73 -14.75
CA ASP A 158 10.58 -0.71 -14.80
C ASP A 158 9.27 -0.97 -15.54
N LEU A 159 8.18 -0.28 -15.18
CA LEU A 159 6.87 -0.41 -15.84
C LEU A 159 6.92 -0.09 -17.34
N ARG A 160 7.57 1.03 -17.68
CA ARG A 160 7.71 1.48 -19.07
C ARG A 160 8.46 0.46 -19.93
N SER A 161 9.49 -0.18 -19.37
CA SER A 161 10.32 -1.16 -20.07
C SER A 161 9.56 -2.45 -20.44
N ILE A 162 8.48 -2.78 -19.72
CA ILE A 162 7.64 -3.96 -20.02
C ILE A 162 7.05 -3.91 -21.44
N GLY A 163 6.81 -2.71 -21.99
CA GLY A 163 6.28 -2.54 -23.34
C GLY A 163 7.30 -2.70 -24.47
N GLU A 164 8.61 -2.80 -24.17
CA GLU A 164 9.66 -2.78 -25.19
C GLU A 164 9.43 -3.80 -26.32
N PRO A 165 9.65 -3.41 -27.59
CA PRO A 165 10.31 -2.18 -28.07
C PRO A 165 9.43 -0.93 -28.14
N LEU A 166 8.16 -1.00 -27.74
CA LEU A 166 7.22 0.14 -27.68
C LEU A 166 6.96 0.50 -26.21
N PRO A 167 7.77 1.38 -25.59
CA PRO A 167 7.67 1.66 -24.17
C PRO A 167 6.28 2.18 -23.79
N LEU A 168 5.75 1.72 -22.64
CA LEU A 168 4.43 2.16 -22.18
C LEU A 168 4.42 3.66 -21.85
N ILE A 169 3.29 4.30 -22.11
CA ILE A 169 3.06 5.71 -21.80
C ILE A 169 2.20 5.87 -20.54
N VAL A 170 2.38 7.00 -19.84
CA VAL A 170 1.67 7.31 -18.57
C VAL A 170 0.16 7.26 -18.72
N ASP A 171 -0.38 7.63 -19.90
CA ASP A 171 -1.82 7.66 -20.16
C ASP A 171 -2.53 6.31 -19.93
N ILE A 172 -1.81 5.19 -20.09
CA ILE A 172 -2.34 3.85 -19.81
C ILE A 172 -2.72 3.69 -18.34
N PHE A 173 -1.92 4.27 -17.43
CA PHE A 173 -2.07 4.14 -15.99
C PHE A 173 -2.88 5.29 -15.36
N LEU A 174 -3.10 6.37 -16.10
CA LEU A 174 -3.85 7.55 -15.66
C LEU A 174 -5.28 7.64 -16.22
N ALA A 175 -5.61 6.85 -17.25
CA ALA A 175 -6.95 6.84 -17.83
C ALA A 175 -8.04 6.52 -16.78
N ASN A 176 -9.13 7.29 -16.80
CA ASN A 176 -10.29 7.15 -15.90
C ASN A 176 -9.99 7.46 -14.41
N ARG A 177 -8.88 8.17 -14.11
CA ARG A 177 -8.38 8.39 -12.74
C ARG A 177 -8.19 9.87 -12.40
N GLU A 178 -8.90 10.76 -13.08
CA GLU A 178 -8.81 12.22 -12.89
C GLU A 178 -9.03 12.66 -11.43
N PRO A 179 -10.01 12.12 -10.67
CA PRO A 179 -10.17 12.46 -9.25
C PRO A 179 -8.97 12.06 -8.39
N ALA A 180 -8.35 10.91 -8.68
CA ALA A 180 -7.15 10.44 -8.00
C ALA A 180 -5.94 11.34 -8.31
N CYS A 181 -5.78 11.74 -9.57
CA CYS A 181 -4.74 12.68 -10.01
C CYS A 181 -4.87 14.03 -9.29
N ALA A 182 -6.09 14.56 -9.17
CA ALA A 182 -6.35 15.83 -8.48
C ALA A 182 -5.96 15.74 -7.00
N ARG A 183 -6.32 14.65 -6.30
CA ARG A 183 -5.94 14.47 -4.90
C ARG A 183 -4.45 14.20 -4.70
N LEU A 184 -3.80 13.49 -5.62
CA LEU A 184 -2.37 13.26 -5.54
C LEU A 184 -1.59 14.57 -5.74
N LYS A 185 -2.09 15.46 -6.60
CA LYS A 185 -1.60 16.84 -6.73
C LYS A 185 -1.65 17.59 -5.39
N ASP A 186 -2.78 17.51 -4.69
CA ASP A 186 -2.96 18.12 -3.37
C ASP A 186 -1.94 17.59 -2.34
N VAL A 187 -1.63 16.28 -2.39
CA VAL A 187 -0.60 15.68 -1.53
C VAL A 187 0.80 16.19 -1.87
N LEU A 188 1.16 16.25 -3.16
CA LEU A 188 2.45 16.79 -3.60
C LEU A 188 2.61 18.27 -3.22
N ALA A 189 1.52 19.04 -3.28
CA ALA A 189 1.46 20.44 -2.88
C ALA A 189 1.36 20.66 -1.35
N ASP A 190 1.43 19.59 -0.55
CA ASP A 190 1.33 19.63 0.90
C ASP A 190 0.00 20.20 1.47
N THR A 191 -1.05 20.30 0.65
CA THR A 191 -2.39 20.74 1.09
C THR A 191 -3.18 19.60 1.75
N VAL A 192 -2.85 18.36 1.40
CA VAL A 192 -3.42 17.14 1.98
C VAL A 192 -2.28 16.25 2.50
N VAL A 193 -2.40 15.79 3.75
CA VAL A 193 -1.35 14.96 4.40
C VAL A 193 -1.64 13.46 4.37
N GLN A 194 -2.82 13.07 3.87
CA GLN A 194 -3.24 11.67 3.80
C GLN A 194 -4.13 11.49 2.57
N LEU A 195 -3.91 10.44 1.81
CA LEU A 195 -4.75 10.05 0.68
C LEU A 195 -4.98 8.54 0.67
N LYS A 196 -6.24 8.13 0.81
CA LYS A 196 -6.70 6.77 0.54
C LYS A 196 -7.15 6.67 -0.92
N LEU A 197 -6.53 5.78 -1.69
CA LEU A 197 -6.99 5.42 -3.03
C LEU A 197 -7.90 4.20 -2.94
N ALA A 198 -9.19 4.40 -3.19
CA ALA A 198 -10.21 3.36 -3.11
C ALA A 198 -10.19 2.48 -4.37
N THR A 199 -9.77 1.23 -4.22
CA THR A 199 -9.60 0.27 -5.33
C THR A 199 -9.81 -1.18 -4.87
N HIS A 200 -10.19 -2.05 -5.79
CA HIS A 200 -10.17 -3.51 -5.60
C HIS A 200 -8.80 -4.13 -5.87
N TYR A 201 -7.85 -3.35 -6.41
CA TYR A 201 -6.54 -3.79 -6.88
C TYR A 201 -5.45 -2.94 -6.23
N PRO A 202 -5.07 -3.24 -4.97
CA PRO A 202 -4.16 -2.41 -4.18
C PRO A 202 -2.76 -2.29 -4.81
N ASP A 203 -2.28 -3.31 -5.51
CA ASP A 203 -0.97 -3.35 -6.18
C ASP A 203 -0.80 -2.21 -7.21
N GLN A 204 -1.90 -1.67 -7.72
CA GLN A 204 -1.86 -0.61 -8.73
C GLN A 204 -1.61 0.79 -8.17
N VAL A 205 -1.65 0.95 -6.85
CA VAL A 205 -1.46 2.26 -6.21
C VAL A 205 -0.06 2.80 -6.50
N THR A 206 0.96 1.96 -6.36
CA THR A 206 2.35 2.34 -6.60
C THR A 206 2.59 2.63 -8.09
N ASP A 207 2.03 1.79 -8.98
CA ASP A 207 2.10 1.99 -10.43
C ASP A 207 1.42 3.28 -10.88
N PHE A 208 0.24 3.58 -10.33
CA PHE A 208 -0.49 4.83 -10.58
C PHE A 208 0.31 6.05 -10.14
N VAL A 209 0.86 6.02 -8.91
CA VAL A 209 1.64 7.15 -8.39
C VAL A 209 2.91 7.35 -9.23
N ALA A 210 3.60 6.28 -9.61
CA ALA A 210 4.78 6.33 -10.46
C ALA A 210 4.48 6.96 -11.83
N ALA A 211 3.40 6.51 -12.50
CA ALA A 211 2.96 7.09 -13.76
C ALA A 211 2.53 8.56 -13.62
N TYR A 212 1.86 8.92 -12.51
CA TYR A 212 1.46 10.30 -12.25
C TYR A 212 2.66 11.22 -12.08
N VAL A 213 3.64 10.83 -11.26
CA VAL A 213 4.88 11.61 -11.08
C VAL A 213 5.60 11.78 -12.42
N ALA A 214 5.72 10.73 -13.23
CA ALA A 214 6.34 10.80 -14.55
C ALA A 214 5.56 11.66 -15.57
N SER A 215 4.28 11.97 -15.31
CA SER A 215 3.47 12.85 -16.15
C SER A 215 3.66 14.35 -15.85
N LEU A 216 4.31 14.69 -14.73
CA LEU A 216 4.53 16.08 -14.31
C LEU A 216 5.64 16.75 -15.15
N ASP A 217 5.75 18.07 -15.04
CA ASP A 217 6.89 18.80 -15.58
C ASP A 217 8.21 18.45 -14.86
N ILE A 218 9.34 18.75 -15.48
CA ILE A 218 10.68 18.35 -15.00
C ILE A 218 10.98 18.89 -13.58
N GLU A 219 10.53 20.10 -13.25
CA GLU A 219 10.78 20.69 -11.93
C GLU A 219 10.01 19.93 -10.85
N SER A 220 8.73 19.65 -11.11
CA SER A 220 7.88 18.84 -10.24
C SER A 220 8.36 17.38 -10.11
N GLN A 221 8.91 16.80 -11.16
CA GLN A 221 9.52 15.46 -11.12
C GLN A 221 10.71 15.41 -10.18
N VAL A 222 11.61 16.41 -10.25
CA VAL A 222 12.78 16.50 -9.37
C VAL A 222 12.35 16.70 -7.92
N ASP A 223 11.35 17.54 -7.64
CA ASP A 223 10.80 17.68 -6.28
C ASP A 223 10.25 16.34 -5.76
N ALA A 224 9.40 15.68 -6.55
CA ALA A 224 8.82 14.39 -6.21
C ALA A 224 9.90 13.31 -5.97
N ALA A 225 10.97 13.26 -6.78
CA ALA A 225 12.07 12.30 -6.61
C ALA A 225 12.80 12.47 -5.27
N THR A 226 12.80 13.67 -4.69
CA THR A 226 13.42 13.92 -3.37
C THR A 226 12.50 13.62 -2.19
N ARG A 227 11.18 13.68 -2.38
CA ARG A 227 10.17 13.60 -1.31
C ARG A 227 9.39 12.30 -1.29
N CYS A 228 9.16 11.66 -2.44
CA CYS A 228 8.30 10.48 -2.57
C CYS A 228 9.10 9.19 -2.39
N LEU A 229 8.63 8.33 -1.50
CA LEU A 229 9.20 7.02 -1.23
C LEU A 229 8.09 5.96 -1.25
N ILE A 230 8.23 4.97 -2.13
CA ILE A 230 7.41 3.76 -2.11
C ILE A 230 7.99 2.84 -1.05
N VAL A 231 7.17 2.38 -0.11
CA VAL A 231 7.60 1.60 1.05
C VAL A 231 6.76 0.34 1.17
N SER A 232 7.42 -0.82 1.16
CA SER A 232 6.77 -2.14 1.24
C SER A 232 6.93 -2.84 2.59
N GLY A 233 7.83 -2.35 3.45
CA GLY A 233 8.12 -2.96 4.74
C GLY A 233 7.90 -2.03 5.94
N VAL A 234 7.49 -2.63 7.07
CA VAL A 234 7.25 -1.91 8.33
C VAL A 234 8.54 -1.32 8.90
N ASP A 235 9.66 -2.02 8.77
CA ASP A 235 10.96 -1.56 9.27
C ASP A 235 11.44 -0.35 8.46
N ALA A 236 11.29 -0.40 7.15
CA ALA A 236 11.54 0.73 6.27
C ALA A 236 10.61 1.91 6.61
N TRP A 237 9.32 1.66 6.80
CA TRP A 237 8.35 2.69 7.20
C TRP A 237 8.77 3.37 8.51
N ASN A 238 9.12 2.58 9.52
CA ASN A 238 9.58 3.07 10.82
C ASN A 238 10.89 3.88 10.72
N THR A 239 11.80 3.44 9.84
CA THR A 239 13.07 4.13 9.60
C THR A 239 12.83 5.48 8.93
N VAL A 240 12.01 5.54 7.87
CA VAL A 240 11.67 6.80 7.19
C VAL A 240 10.96 7.76 8.15
N CYS A 241 10.07 7.26 9.01
CA CYS A 241 9.42 8.06 10.06
C CYS A 241 10.39 8.67 11.10
N SER A 242 11.65 8.23 11.13
CA SER A 242 12.68 8.81 12.02
C SER A 242 13.43 9.99 11.38
N TYR A 243 13.25 10.21 10.08
CA TYR A 243 13.92 11.29 9.37
C TYR A 243 13.33 12.66 9.75
N LYS A 244 14.21 13.66 9.84
CA LYS A 244 13.80 15.04 10.12
C LYS A 244 13.18 15.75 8.91
N THR A 245 13.45 15.25 7.71
CA THR A 245 12.92 15.82 6.46
C THR A 245 11.54 15.24 6.17
N LYS A 246 10.63 16.12 5.76
CA LYS A 246 9.29 15.72 5.31
C LYS A 246 9.39 14.89 4.04
N HIS A 247 8.60 13.83 3.98
CA HIS A 247 8.50 12.90 2.84
C HIS A 247 7.03 12.56 2.61
N ILE A 248 6.75 12.02 1.43
CA ILE A 248 5.47 11.42 1.04
C ILE A 248 5.70 9.91 0.97
N LEU A 249 5.10 9.19 1.91
CA LEU A 249 5.18 7.73 2.01
C LEU A 249 4.05 7.11 1.19
N ILE A 250 4.41 6.38 0.14
CA ILE A 250 3.47 5.63 -0.69
C ILE A 250 3.55 4.17 -0.24
N ALA A 251 2.48 3.68 0.38
CA ALA A 251 2.42 2.31 0.86
C ALA A 251 2.24 1.35 -0.33
N ASP A 252 3.16 0.40 -0.46
CA ASP A 252 2.96 -0.77 -1.31
C ASP A 252 1.89 -1.69 -0.71
N ALA A 253 1.22 -2.50 -1.54
CA ALA A 253 0.13 -3.37 -1.10
C ALA A 253 0.56 -4.41 -0.06
N ALA A 254 1.83 -4.83 -0.05
CA ALA A 254 2.37 -5.72 0.98
C ALA A 254 2.33 -5.08 2.38
N LEU A 255 2.35 -3.75 2.45
CA LEU A 255 2.21 -2.98 3.68
C LEU A 255 0.73 -2.71 3.95
N ASP A 256 0.00 -3.73 4.41
CA ASP A 256 -1.44 -3.60 4.71
C ASP A 256 -1.71 -2.50 5.76
N LEU A 257 -2.20 -1.35 5.29
CA LEU A 257 -2.51 -0.19 6.12
C LEU A 257 -3.99 -0.09 6.53
N ASN A 258 -4.84 -1.01 6.09
CA ASN A 258 -6.29 -0.91 6.28
C ASN A 258 -6.78 -1.46 7.64
N GLY A 259 -5.89 -2.01 8.48
CA GLY A 259 -6.21 -2.50 9.83
C GLY A 259 -5.67 -1.63 10.97
N ASP A 260 -5.86 -2.07 12.21
CA ASP A 260 -5.39 -1.35 13.42
C ASP A 260 -3.88 -1.09 13.42
N ALA A 261 -3.10 -2.10 13.02
CA ALA A 261 -1.65 -1.96 12.89
C ALA A 261 -1.27 -0.91 11.84
N GLY A 262 -2.03 -0.87 10.74
CA GLY A 262 -1.91 0.13 9.67
C GLY A 262 -2.23 1.54 10.15
N THR A 263 -3.32 1.71 10.88
CA THR A 263 -3.72 2.99 11.49
C THR A 263 -2.61 3.54 12.39
N LYS A 264 -1.96 2.68 13.19
CA LYS A 264 -0.81 3.09 14.02
C LYS A 264 0.37 3.57 13.16
N LEU A 265 0.65 2.93 12.03
CA LEU A 265 1.71 3.33 11.10
C LEU A 265 1.41 4.67 10.42
N ILE A 266 0.16 4.87 9.96
CA ILE A 266 -0.30 6.15 9.38
C ILE A 266 -0.15 7.27 10.41
N GLN A 267 -0.62 7.06 11.65
CA GLN A 267 -0.51 8.06 12.71
C GLN A 267 0.95 8.37 13.07
N LYS A 268 1.82 7.37 13.10
CA LYS A 268 3.25 7.57 13.34
C LYS A 268 3.89 8.45 12.26
N ALA A 269 3.62 8.15 10.98
CA ALA A 269 4.11 8.95 9.86
C ALA A 269 3.63 10.41 9.93
N ARG A 270 2.33 10.61 10.21
CA ARG A 270 1.74 11.95 10.35
C ARG A 270 2.31 12.74 11.51
N ARG A 271 2.55 12.11 12.67
CA ARG A 271 3.20 12.75 13.83
C ARG A 271 4.64 13.18 13.55
N ALA A 272 5.34 12.44 12.68
CA ALA A 272 6.67 12.80 12.19
C ALA A 272 6.64 13.86 11.06
N GLY A 273 5.45 14.33 10.65
CA GLY A 273 5.28 15.38 9.64
C GLY A 273 5.27 14.88 8.19
N HIS A 274 5.25 13.57 7.96
CA HIS A 274 5.15 12.98 6.63
C HIS A 274 3.71 12.94 6.12
N SER A 275 3.55 12.97 4.80
CA SER A 275 2.27 12.67 4.14
C SER A 275 2.20 11.19 3.77
N VAL A 276 0.99 10.63 3.67
CA VAL A 276 0.78 9.19 3.40
C VAL A 276 -0.19 8.99 2.24
N VAL A 277 0.18 8.12 1.28
CA VAL A 277 -0.69 7.64 0.20
C VAL A 277 -0.79 6.12 0.30
N PHE A 278 -2.00 5.55 0.28
CA PHE A 278 -2.18 4.11 0.42
C PHE A 278 -3.46 3.62 -0.27
N GLY A 279 -3.50 2.34 -0.63
CA GLY A 279 -4.69 1.67 -1.18
C GLY A 279 -5.62 1.18 -0.10
N GLY A 280 -6.93 1.32 -0.32
CA GLY A 280 -7.96 0.75 0.55
C GLY A 280 -9.17 0.26 -0.21
N PRO A 281 -10.03 -0.55 0.44
CA PRO A 281 -11.24 -1.06 -0.18
C PRO A 281 -12.17 0.08 -0.59
N GLN A 282 -13.00 -0.19 -1.60
CA GLN A 282 -14.07 0.71 -2.00
C GLN A 282 -15.16 0.75 -0.93
N GLY A 283 -15.83 1.91 -0.82
CA GLY A 283 -16.88 2.14 0.18
C GLY A 283 -16.37 2.53 1.57
N GLY A 284 -17.24 2.37 2.56
CA GLY A 284 -17.06 2.83 3.93
C GLY A 284 -17.51 4.27 4.16
N ILE A 285 -17.22 4.80 5.36
CA ILE A 285 -17.55 6.18 5.73
C ILE A 285 -16.87 7.13 4.73
N PRO A 286 -17.61 8.08 4.11
CA PRO A 286 -17.02 9.08 3.23
C PRO A 286 -15.90 9.84 3.93
N ASP A 287 -14.67 9.65 3.46
CA ASP A 287 -13.48 10.35 3.94
C ASP A 287 -13.08 11.40 2.90
N PRO A 288 -13.03 12.71 3.25
CA PRO A 288 -12.57 13.74 2.33
C PRO A 288 -11.12 13.52 1.86
N ALA A 289 -10.33 12.72 2.59
CA ALA A 289 -9.01 12.25 2.22
C ALA A 289 -9.02 10.97 1.36
N SER A 290 -10.16 10.61 0.74
CA SER A 290 -10.28 9.45 -0.15
C SER A 290 -10.56 9.88 -1.60
N ALA A 291 -10.03 9.11 -2.56
CA ALA A 291 -10.35 9.25 -3.98
C ALA A 291 -10.55 7.88 -4.63
N PRO A 292 -11.49 7.73 -5.59
CA PRO A 292 -11.64 6.50 -6.35
C PRO A 292 -10.43 6.29 -7.27
N LEU A 293 -9.93 5.05 -7.33
CA LEU A 293 -8.89 4.62 -8.27
C LEU A 293 -9.43 3.45 -9.11
N PRO A 294 -10.34 3.72 -10.07
CA PRO A 294 -10.94 2.67 -10.89
C PRO A 294 -9.95 2.14 -11.94
N MET A 295 -10.25 0.96 -12.47
CA MET A 295 -9.59 0.45 -13.67
C MET A 295 -10.00 1.30 -14.90
N PRO A 296 -9.10 1.44 -15.89
CA PRO A 296 -9.49 1.99 -17.18
C PRO A 296 -10.49 1.07 -17.86
N ARG A 297 -11.47 1.63 -18.57
CA ARG A 297 -12.38 0.83 -19.39
C ARG A 297 -11.61 0.24 -20.59
N PRO A 298 -12.00 -0.93 -21.12
CA PRO A 298 -11.32 -1.54 -22.27
C PRO A 298 -11.14 -0.58 -23.46
N ASN A 299 -12.14 0.27 -23.75
CA ASN A 299 -12.04 1.27 -24.83
C ASN A 299 -10.98 2.34 -24.56
N GLN A 300 -10.88 2.85 -23.33
CA GLN A 300 -9.88 3.84 -22.92
C GLN A 300 -8.48 3.23 -22.94
N LEU A 301 -8.35 1.98 -22.49
CA LEU A 301 -7.08 1.26 -22.54
C LEU A 301 -6.62 1.03 -23.98
N ARG A 302 -7.53 0.65 -24.88
CA ARG A 302 -7.24 0.53 -26.32
C ARG A 302 -6.73 1.85 -26.89
N GLU A 303 -7.38 2.97 -26.60
CA GLU A 303 -6.97 4.29 -27.09
C GLU A 303 -5.58 4.68 -26.58
N ALA A 304 -5.29 4.44 -25.30
CA ALA A 304 -3.98 4.70 -24.71
C ALA A 304 -2.87 3.81 -25.34
N LEU A 305 -3.16 2.53 -25.60
CA LEU A 305 -2.23 1.62 -26.28
C LEU A 305 -1.96 2.06 -27.74
N VAL A 306 -2.98 2.48 -28.47
CA VAL A 306 -2.80 3.03 -29.83
C VAL A 306 -1.90 4.28 -29.80
N LYS A 307 -2.13 5.17 -28.83
CA LYS A 307 -1.28 6.35 -28.62
C LYS A 307 0.17 5.99 -28.27
N SER A 308 0.38 4.85 -27.62
CA SER A 308 1.71 4.28 -27.32
C SER A 308 2.42 3.64 -28.54
N GLY A 309 1.78 3.63 -29.71
CA GLY A 309 2.33 3.10 -30.96
C GLY A 309 1.93 1.65 -31.29
N TYR A 310 1.06 1.02 -30.51
CA TYR A 310 0.53 -0.31 -30.85
C TYR A 310 -0.46 -0.20 -32.01
N GLY A 311 -0.41 -1.16 -32.95
CA GLY A 311 -1.42 -1.26 -34.01
C GLY A 311 -2.82 -1.51 -33.44
N GLU A 312 -3.85 -0.99 -34.10
CA GLU A 312 -5.24 -0.96 -33.60
C GLU A 312 -5.79 -2.33 -33.20
N GLU A 313 -5.57 -3.37 -34.02
CA GLU A 313 -6.00 -4.74 -33.72
C GLU A 313 -5.26 -5.36 -32.52
N ARG A 314 -3.97 -5.06 -32.37
CA ARG A 314 -3.19 -5.54 -31.22
C ARG A 314 -3.64 -4.84 -29.94
N ALA A 315 -3.83 -3.52 -29.99
CA ALA A 315 -4.37 -2.75 -28.89
C ALA A 315 -5.76 -3.24 -28.47
N ARG A 316 -6.64 -3.53 -29.45
CA ARG A 316 -7.97 -4.09 -29.22
C ARG A 316 -7.89 -5.45 -28.53
N THR A 317 -7.06 -6.35 -29.03
CA THR A 317 -6.86 -7.69 -28.44
C THR A 317 -6.34 -7.61 -27.00
N LEU A 318 -5.32 -6.76 -26.74
CA LEU A 318 -4.76 -6.57 -25.40
C LEU A 318 -5.80 -5.99 -24.43
N ALA A 319 -6.54 -4.97 -24.85
CA ALA A 319 -7.58 -4.36 -24.02
C ALA A 319 -8.75 -5.31 -23.71
N GLN A 320 -9.15 -6.14 -24.68
CA GLN A 320 -10.19 -7.15 -24.47
C GLN A 320 -9.72 -8.30 -23.56
N ARG A 321 -8.50 -8.80 -23.75
CA ARG A 321 -7.95 -9.89 -22.92
C ARG A 321 -7.67 -9.48 -21.48
N SER A 322 -7.29 -8.22 -21.26
CA SER A 322 -7.06 -7.67 -19.93
C SER A 322 -8.33 -7.18 -19.24
N ASP A 323 -9.42 -6.95 -19.99
CA ASP A 323 -10.66 -6.34 -19.52
C ASP A 323 -10.45 -5.05 -18.70
N GLY A 324 -9.43 -4.27 -19.07
CA GLY A 324 -9.04 -3.06 -18.35
C GLY A 324 -8.17 -3.28 -17.10
N ASN A 325 -7.93 -4.52 -16.66
CA ASN A 325 -7.01 -4.83 -15.57
C ASN A 325 -5.55 -4.62 -16.03
N LEU A 326 -4.91 -3.58 -15.48
CA LEU A 326 -3.53 -3.24 -15.83
C LEU A 326 -2.51 -4.34 -15.46
N ALA A 327 -2.70 -5.09 -14.38
CA ALA A 327 -1.80 -6.21 -14.05
C ALA A 327 -1.90 -7.32 -15.10
N SER A 328 -3.12 -7.66 -15.52
CA SER A 328 -3.37 -8.60 -16.62
C SER A 328 -2.81 -8.11 -17.96
N LEU A 329 -2.87 -6.79 -18.22
CA LEU A 329 -2.25 -6.17 -19.38
C LEU A 329 -0.72 -6.34 -19.38
N LEU A 330 -0.06 -6.04 -18.25
CA LEU A 330 1.39 -6.20 -18.12
C LEU A 330 1.81 -7.65 -18.37
N ARG A 331 1.08 -8.61 -17.80
CA ARG A 331 1.31 -10.04 -18.07
C ARG A 331 1.13 -10.40 -19.55
N CYS A 332 0.07 -9.90 -20.19
CA CYS A 332 -0.16 -10.10 -21.63
C CYS A 332 0.99 -9.57 -22.49
N LEU A 333 1.55 -8.41 -22.16
CA LEU A 333 2.67 -7.81 -22.88
C LEU A 333 3.95 -8.64 -22.75
N GLN A 334 4.15 -9.27 -21.59
CA GLN A 334 5.27 -10.17 -21.32
C GLN A 334 5.07 -11.59 -21.86
N ASN A 335 3.96 -11.86 -22.56
CA ASN A 335 3.54 -13.19 -23.00
C ASN A 335 3.41 -14.20 -21.85
N LEU A 336 3.11 -13.72 -20.64
CA LEU A 336 2.80 -14.54 -19.49
C LEU A 336 1.32 -14.92 -19.49
N SER A 337 0.96 -15.86 -18.62
CA SER A 337 -0.45 -16.16 -18.37
C SER A 337 -1.19 -14.94 -17.85
N LEU A 338 -2.48 -14.86 -18.17
CA LEU A 338 -3.37 -13.85 -17.58
C LEU A 338 -3.52 -14.08 -16.07
N LEU A 339 -3.45 -15.35 -15.65
CA LEU A 339 -3.50 -15.72 -14.25
C LEU A 339 -2.14 -15.42 -13.59
N PRO A 340 -2.12 -14.83 -12.40
CA PRO A 340 -0.92 -14.74 -11.59
C PRO A 340 -0.33 -16.12 -11.28
N GLU A 341 0.98 -16.21 -11.12
CA GLU A 341 1.69 -17.47 -10.82
C GLU A 341 1.10 -18.19 -9.59
N TRP A 342 0.75 -17.44 -8.55
CA TRP A 342 0.15 -17.99 -7.32
C TRP A 342 -1.20 -18.69 -7.56
N ALA A 343 -1.90 -18.40 -8.66
CA ALA A 343 -3.16 -19.05 -9.02
C ALA A 343 -3.00 -20.29 -9.92
N GLU A 344 -1.83 -20.46 -10.53
CA GLU A 344 -1.52 -21.59 -11.42
C GLU A 344 -0.81 -22.75 -10.70
N THR A 345 -0.08 -22.44 -9.62
CA THR A 345 0.73 -23.45 -8.92
C THR A 345 -0.09 -24.50 -8.17
N SER A 346 0.57 -25.60 -7.77
CA SER A 346 0.00 -26.74 -7.04
C SER A 346 -0.68 -26.38 -5.70
N GLY A 347 -0.43 -25.18 -5.17
CA GLY A 347 -1.06 -24.68 -3.93
C GLY A 347 -2.33 -23.84 -4.14
N ALA A 348 -2.76 -23.60 -5.38
CA ALA A 348 -3.82 -22.62 -5.66
C ALA A 348 -5.20 -23.03 -5.11
N ALA A 349 -5.51 -24.32 -5.03
CA ALA A 349 -6.75 -24.80 -4.39
C ALA A 349 -6.76 -24.51 -2.89
N GLU A 350 -5.64 -24.73 -2.19
CA GLU A 350 -5.49 -24.40 -0.78
C GLU A 350 -5.49 -22.88 -0.54
N LEU A 351 -4.92 -22.13 -1.48
CA LEU A 351 -4.97 -20.67 -1.45
C LEU A 351 -6.39 -20.13 -1.65
N ALA A 352 -7.26 -20.85 -2.39
CA ALA A 352 -8.68 -20.50 -2.51
C ALA A 352 -9.41 -20.59 -1.16
N ILE A 353 -9.05 -21.57 -0.33
CA ILE A 353 -9.55 -21.69 1.05
C ILE A 353 -9.07 -20.50 1.90
N ALA A 354 -7.80 -20.09 1.78
CA ALA A 354 -7.30 -18.88 2.44
C ALA A 354 -8.02 -17.61 1.95
N ALA A 355 -8.39 -17.55 0.67
CA ALA A 355 -9.18 -16.46 0.11
C ALA A 355 -10.60 -16.41 0.69
N ILE A 356 -11.23 -17.57 0.98
CA ILE A 356 -12.53 -17.64 1.69
C ILE A 356 -12.38 -17.25 3.18
N LEU A 357 -11.29 -17.64 3.85
CA LEU A 357 -11.07 -17.21 5.24
C LEU A 357 -10.88 -15.70 5.33
N GLY A 358 -10.17 -15.13 4.36
CA GLY A 358 -9.85 -13.72 4.26
C GLY A 358 -8.74 -13.29 5.22
N SER A 359 -8.92 -13.55 6.51
CA SER A 359 -7.90 -13.32 7.54
C SER A 359 -8.13 -14.25 8.72
N TRP A 360 -7.08 -14.61 9.44
CA TRP A 360 -7.19 -15.39 10.69
C TRP A 360 -5.96 -15.18 11.58
N CYS A 361 -6.11 -15.47 12.88
CA CYS A 361 -5.04 -15.40 13.87
C CYS A 361 -4.59 -16.82 14.24
N ASP A 362 -3.35 -17.18 13.90
CA ASP A 362 -2.79 -18.50 14.21
C ASP A 362 -2.50 -18.71 15.70
N LYS A 363 -2.68 -17.69 16.55
CA LYS A 363 -2.51 -17.79 18.00
C LYS A 363 -3.81 -18.18 18.73
N LEU A 364 -4.97 -18.06 18.08
CA LEU A 364 -6.26 -18.41 18.67
C LEU A 364 -6.70 -19.79 18.18
N ASP A 365 -7.04 -20.67 19.12
CA ASP A 365 -7.49 -22.03 18.77
C ASP A 365 -8.86 -22.03 18.08
N GLY A 366 -9.73 -21.05 18.38
CA GLY A 366 -11.00 -20.87 17.67
C GLY A 366 -10.79 -20.61 16.18
N ASP A 367 -9.84 -19.73 15.83
CA ASP A 367 -9.49 -19.46 14.44
C ASP A 367 -8.91 -20.69 13.75
N ARG A 368 -8.01 -21.43 14.43
CA ARG A 368 -7.45 -22.67 13.89
C ARG A 368 -8.55 -23.70 13.61
N ALA A 369 -9.50 -23.88 14.52
CA ALA A 369 -10.61 -24.80 14.33
C ALA A 369 -11.51 -24.40 13.15
N ALA A 370 -11.76 -23.10 12.95
CA ALA A 370 -12.48 -22.62 11.78
C ALA A 370 -11.73 -22.90 10.47
N VAL A 371 -10.40 -22.70 10.45
CA VAL A 371 -9.55 -23.04 9.30
C VAL A 371 -9.64 -24.55 8.99
N GLU A 372 -9.52 -25.40 10.01
CA GLU A 372 -9.62 -26.85 9.85
C GLU A 372 -10.98 -27.28 9.29
N GLY A 373 -12.06 -26.69 9.79
CA GLY A 373 -13.41 -26.94 9.30
C GLY A 373 -13.57 -26.60 7.82
N LEU A 374 -12.92 -25.53 7.35
CA LEU A 374 -13.05 -25.09 5.95
C LEU A 374 -12.15 -25.93 5.03
N ALA A 375 -10.88 -26.08 5.42
CA ALA A 375 -9.89 -26.82 4.67
C ALA A 375 -10.20 -28.33 4.61
N GLY A 376 -10.86 -28.86 5.64
CA GLY A 376 -11.05 -30.31 5.81
C GLY A 376 -9.75 -31.03 6.15
N LYS A 377 -8.77 -30.33 6.72
CA LYS A 377 -7.43 -30.81 7.08
C LYS A 377 -7.04 -30.28 8.45
N GLN A 378 -6.09 -30.95 9.10
CA GLN A 378 -5.50 -30.42 10.33
C GLN A 378 -4.73 -29.13 10.05
N TYR A 379 -4.77 -28.18 10.99
CA TYR A 379 -4.18 -26.85 10.83
C TYR A 379 -2.69 -26.94 10.52
N GLY A 380 -1.98 -27.84 11.21
CA GLY A 380 -0.55 -28.05 11.04
C GLY A 380 -0.16 -28.53 9.63
N GLU A 381 -1.03 -29.30 8.97
CA GLU A 381 -0.82 -29.74 7.58
C GLU A 381 -1.09 -28.58 6.61
N TRP A 382 -2.24 -27.92 6.75
CA TRP A 382 -2.67 -26.87 5.83
C TRP A 382 -1.77 -25.62 5.87
N ILE A 383 -1.37 -25.19 7.08
CA ILE A 383 -0.54 -24.00 7.26
C ILE A 383 0.87 -24.17 6.68
N GLY A 384 1.36 -25.41 6.52
CA GLY A 384 2.63 -25.69 5.85
C GLY A 384 2.65 -25.14 4.43
N THR A 385 1.62 -25.46 3.64
CA THR A 385 1.43 -24.95 2.27
C THR A 385 1.32 -23.43 2.24
N MET A 386 0.58 -22.83 3.19
CA MET A 386 0.38 -21.38 3.25
C MET A 386 1.67 -20.62 3.56
N ARG A 387 2.54 -21.17 4.43
CA ARG A 387 3.85 -20.60 4.72
C ARG A 387 4.75 -20.58 3.49
N GLU A 388 4.75 -21.64 2.70
CA GLU A 388 5.50 -21.66 1.44
C GLU A 388 4.97 -20.64 0.44
N ILE A 389 3.64 -20.52 0.33
CA ILE A 389 3.00 -19.55 -0.58
C ILE A 389 3.28 -18.11 -0.14
N ALA A 390 3.25 -17.80 1.15
CA ALA A 390 3.50 -16.46 1.68
C ALA A 390 4.95 -15.97 1.50
N LEU A 391 5.90 -16.89 1.26
CA LEU A 391 7.29 -16.55 0.97
C LEU A 391 7.55 -16.24 -0.52
N ARG A 392 6.58 -16.52 -1.40
CA ARG A 392 6.74 -16.30 -2.84
C ARG A 392 6.56 -14.82 -3.19
N PRO A 393 7.36 -14.25 -4.11
CA PRO A 393 7.16 -12.89 -4.60
C PRO A 393 5.75 -12.69 -5.20
N GLY A 394 5.12 -11.56 -4.91
CA GLY A 394 3.83 -11.19 -5.48
C GLY A 394 2.63 -12.04 -5.02
N THR A 395 2.80 -12.84 -3.98
CA THR A 395 1.69 -13.58 -3.36
C THR A 395 0.69 -12.63 -2.69
N PRO A 396 -0.64 -12.87 -2.80
CA PRO A 396 -1.64 -12.04 -2.15
C PRO A 396 -1.83 -12.41 -0.67
N LEU A 397 -1.01 -13.33 -0.14
CA LEU A 397 -1.09 -13.81 1.24
C LEU A 397 0.06 -13.23 2.06
N VAL A 398 -0.28 -12.39 3.04
CA VAL A 398 0.68 -11.80 3.97
C VAL A 398 0.52 -12.38 5.37
N GLN A 399 1.64 -12.47 6.09
CA GLN A 399 1.67 -12.92 7.48
C GLN A 399 2.42 -11.91 8.35
N ARG A 400 1.85 -11.59 9.52
CA ARG A 400 2.49 -10.74 10.52
C ARG A 400 2.02 -11.07 11.92
N ASP A 401 2.98 -11.40 12.79
CA ASP A 401 2.74 -11.65 14.22
C ASP A 401 1.63 -12.69 14.49
N GLY A 402 1.57 -13.72 13.65
CA GLY A 402 0.55 -14.77 13.72
C GLY A 402 -0.77 -14.43 13.02
N ASN A 403 -0.95 -13.18 12.57
CA ASN A 403 -2.10 -12.81 11.75
C ASN A 403 -1.79 -13.06 10.29
N TRP A 404 -2.68 -13.78 9.63
CA TRP A 404 -2.64 -14.06 8.21
C TRP A 404 -3.73 -13.29 7.51
N LYS A 405 -3.46 -12.77 6.32
CA LYS A 405 -4.43 -12.00 5.53
C LYS A 405 -4.22 -12.18 4.04
N PHE A 406 -5.32 -12.37 3.33
CA PHE A 406 -5.37 -12.28 1.88
C PHE A 406 -5.67 -10.83 1.48
N ILE A 407 -4.72 -10.11 0.90
CA ILE A 407 -4.84 -8.65 0.64
C ILE A 407 -5.61 -8.32 -0.64
N ALA A 408 -5.47 -9.12 -1.70
CA ALA A 408 -6.08 -8.87 -3.01
C ALA A 408 -7.40 -9.66 -3.19
N ARG A 409 -8.29 -9.60 -2.20
CA ARG A 409 -9.48 -10.49 -2.10
C ARG A 409 -10.35 -10.54 -3.34
N TYR A 410 -10.61 -9.38 -3.96
CA TYR A 410 -11.42 -9.31 -5.17
C TYR A 410 -10.78 -10.02 -6.37
N GLU A 411 -9.50 -9.74 -6.66
CA GLU A 411 -8.75 -10.43 -7.71
C GLU A 411 -8.63 -11.93 -7.40
N GLY A 412 -8.32 -12.27 -6.14
CA GLY A 412 -8.28 -13.64 -5.65
C GLY A 412 -9.59 -14.38 -5.87
N TRP A 413 -10.72 -13.74 -5.62
CA TRP A 413 -12.06 -14.33 -5.77
C TRP A 413 -12.34 -14.75 -7.21
N TYR A 414 -12.11 -13.86 -8.17
CA TYR A 414 -12.31 -14.16 -9.60
C TYR A 414 -11.26 -15.13 -10.17
N THR A 415 -10.04 -15.10 -9.64
CA THR A 415 -8.93 -15.92 -10.14
C THR A 415 -8.97 -17.35 -9.58
N LEU A 416 -9.37 -17.50 -8.31
CA LEU A 416 -9.40 -18.79 -7.60
C LEU A 416 -10.82 -19.38 -7.51
N GLY A 417 -11.86 -18.61 -7.81
CA GLY A 417 -13.26 -19.03 -7.79
C GLY A 417 -13.56 -20.32 -8.58
N PRO A 418 -12.96 -20.55 -9.77
CA PRO A 418 -13.12 -21.83 -10.48
C PRO A 418 -12.61 -23.08 -9.72
N LYS A 419 -11.83 -22.90 -8.65
CA LYS A 419 -11.34 -23.98 -7.78
C LYS A 419 -12.26 -24.25 -6.58
N LEU A 420 -13.33 -23.47 -6.43
CA LEU A 420 -14.31 -23.59 -5.37
C LEU A 420 -15.54 -24.37 -5.86
N PHE A 421 -16.09 -25.21 -4.99
CA PHE A 421 -17.14 -26.18 -5.31
C PHE A 421 -18.20 -26.14 -4.21
N ASP A 422 -19.35 -26.77 -4.45
CA ASP A 422 -20.48 -26.82 -3.50
C ASP A 422 -20.08 -27.25 -2.09
N GLU A 423 -19.13 -28.19 -1.97
CA GLU A 423 -18.61 -28.65 -0.69
C GLU A 423 -17.94 -27.51 0.11
N HIS A 424 -17.16 -26.66 -0.56
CA HIS A 424 -16.53 -25.50 0.08
C HIS A 424 -17.58 -24.50 0.57
N LEU A 425 -18.65 -24.28 -0.19
CA LEU A 425 -19.75 -23.41 0.21
C LEU A 425 -20.56 -23.98 1.38
N ASN A 426 -20.75 -25.29 1.44
CA ASN A 426 -21.36 -25.95 2.60
C ASN A 426 -20.52 -25.76 3.86
N ARG A 427 -19.20 -25.98 3.78
CA ARG A 427 -18.29 -25.78 4.91
C ARG A 427 -18.23 -24.31 5.34
N LEU A 428 -18.20 -23.37 4.38
CA LEU A 428 -18.30 -21.94 4.66
C LEU A 428 -19.59 -21.59 5.41
N LEU A 429 -20.73 -22.16 5.00
CA LEU A 429 -22.01 -21.92 5.69
C LEU A 429 -21.94 -22.36 7.15
N ASP A 430 -21.45 -23.57 7.41
CA ASP A 430 -21.36 -24.12 8.77
C ASP A 430 -20.45 -23.26 9.66
N ILE A 431 -19.30 -22.85 9.12
CA ILE A 431 -18.34 -22.00 9.83
C ILE A 431 -18.88 -20.59 10.03
N ALA A 432 -19.52 -20.01 9.03
CA ALA A 432 -20.13 -18.68 9.16
C ALA A 432 -21.19 -18.66 10.24
N ILE A 433 -22.01 -19.70 10.34
CA ILE A 433 -22.96 -19.83 11.45
C ILE A 433 -22.21 -19.97 12.76
N SER A 434 -21.25 -20.89 12.89
CA SER A 434 -20.51 -21.12 14.14
C SER A 434 -19.79 -19.86 14.64
N VAL A 435 -19.07 -19.18 13.75
CA VAL A 435 -18.21 -18.03 14.08
C VAL A 435 -19.03 -16.76 14.26
N LEU A 436 -19.97 -16.45 13.35
CA LEU A 436 -20.72 -15.19 13.39
C LEU A 436 -21.93 -15.25 14.32
N ARG A 437 -22.33 -16.44 14.78
CA ARG A 437 -23.29 -16.60 15.88
C ARG A 437 -22.64 -16.61 17.26
N GLU A 438 -21.37 -16.33 17.41
CA GLU A 438 -20.78 -16.10 18.73
C GLU A 438 -21.19 -14.70 19.24
N ASP A 439 -21.82 -14.69 20.42
CA ASP A 439 -22.11 -13.48 21.19
C ASP A 439 -20.84 -12.94 21.83
N ASP A 440 -20.66 -11.63 21.78
CA ASP A 440 -19.50 -10.99 22.38
C ASP A 440 -19.60 -11.05 23.91
N PRO A 441 -18.67 -11.76 24.59
CA PRO A 441 -18.71 -11.91 26.04
C PRO A 441 -18.63 -10.58 26.79
N GLN A 442 -18.22 -9.48 26.15
CA GLN A 442 -18.24 -8.15 26.75
C GLN A 442 -19.64 -7.74 27.22
N PHE A 443 -20.71 -8.20 26.57
CA PHE A 443 -22.09 -7.84 26.95
C PHE A 443 -22.58 -8.49 28.24
N ALA A 444 -21.81 -9.45 28.79
CA ALA A 444 -22.00 -9.94 30.14
C ALA A 444 -21.49 -8.96 31.22
N LEU A 445 -20.75 -7.91 30.82
CA LEU A 445 -20.24 -6.88 31.71
C LEU A 445 -21.15 -5.63 31.71
N PRO A 446 -21.19 -4.89 32.84
CA PRO A 446 -21.79 -3.56 32.87
C PRO A 446 -21.17 -2.63 31.82
N PRO A 447 -21.93 -1.69 31.21
CA PRO A 447 -21.45 -0.81 30.14
C PRO A 447 -20.11 -0.12 30.45
N GLU A 448 -19.93 0.35 31.67
CA GLU A 448 -18.74 1.03 32.17
C GLU A 448 -17.50 0.13 32.28
N GLU A 449 -17.64 -1.20 32.30
CA GLU A 449 -16.52 -2.15 32.39
C GLU A 449 -16.14 -2.76 31.04
N ARG A 450 -16.95 -2.58 29.99
CA ARG A 450 -16.76 -3.23 28.69
C ARG A 450 -15.44 -2.85 28.01
N TYR A 451 -14.95 -1.63 28.20
CA TYR A 451 -13.66 -1.19 27.66
C TYR A 451 -12.47 -2.03 28.18
N ALA A 452 -12.64 -2.69 29.33
CA ALA A 452 -11.66 -3.54 29.98
C ALA A 452 -12.00 -5.04 29.85
N SER A 453 -12.89 -5.44 28.94
CA SER A 453 -13.38 -6.83 28.80
C SER A 453 -12.27 -7.88 28.75
N SER A 454 -11.15 -7.57 28.09
CA SER A 454 -9.98 -8.44 28.01
C SER A 454 -9.32 -8.70 29.38
N ILE A 455 -9.30 -7.72 30.28
CA ILE A 455 -8.81 -7.87 31.66
C ILE A 455 -9.72 -8.80 32.45
N HIS A 456 -11.03 -8.78 32.17
CA HIS A 456 -12.02 -9.67 32.76
C HIS A 456 -12.09 -11.06 32.10
N GLY A 457 -11.22 -11.36 31.13
CA GLY A 457 -11.25 -12.61 30.37
C GLY A 457 -12.48 -12.78 29.49
N LYS A 458 -13.22 -11.68 29.22
CA LYS A 458 -14.41 -11.64 28.36
C LYS A 458 -13.98 -11.32 26.93
N VAL A 459 -13.30 -12.28 26.31
CA VAL A 459 -12.78 -12.17 24.94
C VAL A 459 -13.48 -13.17 24.04
N LEU A 460 -13.66 -12.81 22.77
CA LEU A 460 -14.16 -13.72 21.75
C LEU A 460 -13.21 -14.90 21.56
N THR A 461 -13.79 -16.05 21.26
CA THR A 461 -13.12 -17.29 20.87
C THR A 461 -12.49 -17.14 19.50
N HIS A 462 -13.20 -16.48 18.58
CA HIS A 462 -12.74 -16.19 17.22
C HIS A 462 -12.29 -14.74 17.11
N SER A 463 -11.19 -14.51 16.40
CA SER A 463 -10.66 -13.16 16.18
C SER A 463 -11.63 -12.30 15.37
N HIS A 464 -11.59 -10.98 15.63
CA HIS A 464 -12.33 -10.02 14.81
C HIS A 464 -11.92 -10.08 13.32
N ILE A 465 -10.63 -10.32 13.03
CA ILE A 465 -10.15 -10.41 11.64
C ILE A 465 -10.75 -11.62 10.89
N LEU A 466 -10.95 -12.76 11.58
CA LEU A 466 -11.64 -13.92 11.01
C LEU A 466 -13.13 -13.67 10.84
N ARG A 467 -13.79 -13.09 11.86
CA ARG A 467 -15.22 -12.73 11.78
C ARG A 467 -15.49 -11.80 10.60
N THR A 468 -14.69 -10.75 10.44
CA THR A 468 -14.76 -9.86 9.28
C THR A 468 -14.45 -10.61 7.99
N GLY A 469 -13.39 -11.43 7.96
CA GLY A 469 -13.02 -12.24 6.80
C GLY A 469 -14.16 -13.15 6.31
N ILE A 470 -14.86 -13.83 7.20
CA ILE A 470 -16.01 -14.66 6.83
C ILE A 470 -17.18 -13.80 6.34
N ALA A 471 -17.46 -12.67 6.98
CA ALA A 471 -18.53 -11.77 6.57
C ALA A 471 -18.30 -11.19 5.17
N GLU A 472 -17.08 -10.74 4.81
CA GLU A 472 -16.83 -10.25 3.44
C GLU A 472 -16.85 -11.42 2.44
N SER A 473 -16.54 -12.65 2.84
CA SER A 473 -16.70 -13.81 1.96
C SER A 473 -18.18 -14.11 1.67
N LEU A 474 -19.06 -13.98 2.66
CA LEU A 474 -20.50 -14.06 2.41
C LEU A 474 -20.97 -12.96 1.46
N ALA A 475 -20.44 -11.74 1.62
CA ALA A 475 -20.72 -10.65 0.69
C ALA A 475 -20.29 -11.01 -0.74
N LEU A 476 -19.05 -11.48 -0.94
CA LEU A 476 -18.53 -11.94 -2.24
C LEU A 476 -19.35 -13.11 -2.82
N VAL A 477 -19.79 -14.07 -1.99
CA VAL A 477 -20.65 -15.18 -2.43
C VAL A 477 -22.00 -14.68 -2.93
N GLY A 478 -22.58 -13.68 -2.26
CA GLY A 478 -23.88 -13.11 -2.61
C GLY A 478 -23.84 -12.15 -3.80
N SER A 479 -22.86 -11.24 -3.85
CA SER A 479 -22.76 -10.17 -4.85
C SER A 479 -21.90 -10.52 -6.07
N HIS A 480 -20.96 -11.46 -5.92
CA HIS A 480 -20.02 -11.89 -6.97
C HIS A 480 -20.07 -13.39 -7.25
N SER A 481 -21.27 -13.99 -7.24
CA SER A 481 -21.50 -15.42 -7.48
C SER A 481 -20.94 -15.94 -8.81
N ARG A 482 -20.85 -15.08 -9.83
CA ARG A 482 -20.32 -15.42 -11.16
C ARG A 482 -18.87 -15.92 -11.15
N ALA A 483 -18.08 -15.61 -10.12
CA ALA A 483 -16.72 -16.12 -9.99
C ALA A 483 -16.68 -17.63 -9.66
N LEU A 484 -17.77 -18.18 -9.14
CA LEU A 484 -17.85 -19.56 -8.65
C LEU A 484 -18.37 -20.51 -9.74
N GLU A 485 -17.67 -20.55 -10.87
CA GLU A 485 -18.07 -21.28 -12.09
C GLU A 485 -18.23 -22.79 -11.89
N SER A 486 -17.51 -23.37 -10.94
CA SER A 486 -17.54 -24.81 -10.63
C SER A 486 -18.63 -25.20 -9.61
N CYS A 487 -19.42 -24.25 -9.12
CA CYS A 487 -20.54 -24.51 -8.21
C CYS A 487 -21.85 -24.73 -8.98
N THR A 488 -22.79 -25.45 -8.37
CA THR A 488 -24.13 -25.64 -8.92
C THR A 488 -24.84 -24.29 -9.05
N PHE A 489 -25.61 -24.11 -10.12
CA PHE A 489 -26.38 -22.89 -10.37
C PHE A 489 -27.25 -22.50 -9.16
N GLY A 490 -27.13 -21.25 -8.71
CA GLY A 490 -27.86 -20.72 -7.55
C GLY A 490 -27.33 -21.17 -6.18
N LYS A 491 -26.28 -22.00 -6.12
CA LYS A 491 -25.71 -22.49 -4.86
C LYS A 491 -25.07 -21.36 -4.04
N ALA A 492 -24.38 -20.44 -4.70
CA ALA A 492 -23.72 -19.31 -4.05
C ALA A 492 -24.75 -18.40 -3.36
N GLU A 493 -25.72 -17.90 -4.13
CA GLU A 493 -26.77 -17.00 -3.65
C GLU A 493 -27.60 -17.64 -2.53
N SER A 494 -27.97 -18.92 -2.69
CA SER A 494 -28.69 -19.64 -1.63
C SER A 494 -27.85 -19.83 -0.36
N THR A 495 -26.53 -20.05 -0.49
CA THR A 495 -25.63 -20.17 0.65
C THR A 495 -25.55 -18.85 1.42
N ALA A 496 -25.36 -17.72 0.74
CA ALA A 496 -25.35 -16.40 1.38
C ALA A 496 -26.70 -16.09 2.05
N ALA A 497 -27.81 -16.34 1.37
CA ALA A 497 -29.16 -16.14 1.92
C ALA A 497 -29.41 -16.97 3.18
N ILE A 498 -29.09 -18.27 3.15
CA ILE A 498 -29.25 -19.16 4.31
C ILE A 498 -28.33 -18.72 5.46
N ALA A 499 -27.09 -18.30 5.16
CA ALA A 499 -26.14 -17.82 6.17
C ALA A 499 -26.71 -16.59 6.90
N VAL A 500 -27.09 -15.54 6.16
CA VAL A 500 -27.64 -14.30 6.74
C VAL A 500 -28.90 -14.60 7.56
N ARG A 501 -29.83 -15.39 6.99
CA ARG A 501 -31.05 -15.81 7.69
C ARG A 501 -30.72 -16.50 9.00
N LYS A 502 -29.81 -17.48 8.99
CA LYS A 502 -29.44 -18.25 10.19
C LYS A 502 -28.63 -17.43 11.18
N ILE A 503 -27.75 -16.51 10.76
CA ILE A 503 -26.96 -15.69 11.67
C ILE A 503 -27.86 -14.74 12.47
N LEU A 504 -28.88 -14.17 11.82
CA LEU A 504 -29.80 -13.19 12.41
C LEU A 504 -31.12 -13.81 12.94
N ALA A 505 -31.32 -15.11 12.80
CA ALA A 505 -32.54 -15.80 13.24
C ALA A 505 -32.73 -15.71 14.76
N GLU A 506 -33.89 -15.17 15.16
CA GLU A 506 -34.39 -15.08 16.54
C GLU A 506 -33.45 -14.34 17.51
N SER A 507 -32.57 -13.51 16.98
CA SER A 507 -31.59 -12.70 17.71
C SER A 507 -32.19 -11.75 18.75
N ASP A 508 -31.58 -11.71 19.92
CA ASP A 508 -31.81 -10.69 20.94
C ASP A 508 -30.87 -9.49 20.73
N TRP A 509 -30.93 -8.52 21.65
CA TRP A 509 -30.12 -7.30 21.55
C TRP A 509 -28.61 -7.58 21.63
N VAL A 510 -28.18 -8.60 22.39
CA VAL A 510 -26.78 -8.99 22.52
C VAL A 510 -26.26 -9.48 21.18
N ARG A 511 -27.04 -10.32 20.49
CA ARG A 511 -26.68 -10.82 19.18
C ARG A 511 -26.50 -9.68 18.18
N TRP A 512 -27.47 -8.78 18.06
CA TRP A 512 -27.39 -7.64 17.16
C TRP A 512 -26.17 -6.75 17.47
N ALA A 513 -25.88 -6.49 18.75
CA ALA A 513 -24.69 -5.74 19.16
C ALA A 513 -23.38 -6.47 18.79
N SER A 514 -23.35 -7.80 18.92
CA SER A 514 -22.17 -8.65 18.67
C SER A 514 -21.79 -8.77 17.19
N VAL A 515 -22.72 -8.46 16.29
CA VAL A 515 -22.49 -8.46 14.85
C VAL A 515 -22.62 -7.05 14.24
N ASP A 516 -22.72 -5.98 15.04
CA ASP A 516 -22.98 -4.62 14.56
C ASP A 516 -22.04 -4.24 13.41
N ASN A 517 -20.73 -4.37 13.61
CA ASN A 517 -19.72 -4.04 12.61
C ASN A 517 -19.71 -4.95 11.37
N LEU A 518 -20.46 -6.06 11.38
CA LEU A 518 -20.61 -7.01 10.28
C LEU A 518 -21.94 -6.85 9.53
N LEU A 519 -22.92 -6.15 10.11
CA LEU A 519 -24.25 -5.96 9.50
C LEU A 519 -24.19 -5.38 8.09
N PRO A 520 -23.31 -4.40 7.76
CA PRO A 520 -23.18 -3.92 6.38
C PRO A 520 -22.81 -5.03 5.39
N LEU A 521 -21.85 -5.90 5.74
CA LEU A 521 -21.42 -7.01 4.88
C LEU A 521 -22.51 -8.09 4.77
N LEU A 522 -23.23 -8.37 5.85
CA LEU A 522 -24.37 -9.29 5.82
C LEU A 522 -25.53 -8.75 4.96
N SER A 523 -25.74 -7.42 4.98
CA SER A 523 -26.73 -6.76 4.14
C SER A 523 -26.35 -6.80 2.67
N GLU A 524 -25.06 -6.70 2.34
CA GLU A 524 -24.55 -6.88 0.98
C GLU A 524 -24.68 -8.33 0.50
N ALA A 525 -24.42 -9.30 1.39
CA ALA A 525 -24.48 -10.73 1.09
C ALA A 525 -25.89 -11.21 0.70
N ALA A 526 -26.92 -10.76 1.42
CA ALA A 526 -28.30 -11.11 1.11
C ALA A 526 -29.27 -9.99 1.57
N PRO A 527 -29.45 -8.92 0.76
CA PRO A 527 -30.24 -7.75 1.14
C PRO A 527 -31.66 -8.09 1.60
N GLY A 528 -32.34 -8.98 0.89
CA GLY A 528 -33.70 -9.41 1.21
C GLY A 528 -33.80 -10.11 2.56
N GLU A 529 -32.94 -11.10 2.81
CA GLU A 529 -32.93 -11.85 4.08
C GLU A 529 -32.52 -10.98 5.28
N PHE A 530 -31.63 -10.02 5.04
CA PHE A 530 -31.25 -9.02 6.03
C PHE A 530 -32.45 -8.15 6.42
N LEU A 531 -33.15 -7.56 5.44
CA LEU A 531 -34.34 -6.74 5.70
C LEU A 531 -35.44 -7.56 6.37
N ASP A 532 -35.68 -8.80 5.93
CA ASP A 532 -36.64 -9.71 6.57
C ASP A 532 -36.29 -9.97 8.04
N ALA A 533 -35.00 -10.03 8.39
CA ALA A 533 -34.55 -10.19 9.78
C ALA A 533 -34.77 -8.91 10.60
N VAL A 534 -34.47 -7.74 10.04
CA VAL A 534 -34.70 -6.43 10.69
C VAL A 534 -36.18 -6.20 10.94
N GLU A 535 -37.02 -6.40 9.92
CA GLU A 535 -38.49 -6.25 10.01
C GLU A 535 -39.07 -7.20 11.06
N ARG A 536 -38.66 -8.48 11.04
CA ARG A 536 -39.09 -9.44 12.08
C ARG A 536 -38.66 -9.00 13.47
N ALA A 537 -37.44 -8.48 13.63
CA ALA A 537 -36.95 -8.00 14.92
C ALA A 537 -37.75 -6.78 15.42
N LEU A 538 -38.08 -5.81 14.56
CA LEU A 538 -38.90 -4.64 14.90
C LEU A 538 -40.30 -5.01 15.41
N HIS A 539 -40.87 -6.08 14.88
CA HIS A 539 -42.19 -6.58 15.24
C HIS A 539 -42.21 -7.55 16.44
N ARG A 540 -41.05 -7.89 17.01
CA ARG A 540 -41.00 -8.73 18.23
C ARG A 540 -41.34 -7.92 19.47
N ASN A 541 -41.89 -8.63 20.46
CA ASN A 541 -42.15 -8.08 21.79
C ASN A 541 -41.49 -8.98 22.87
N PRO A 542 -40.49 -8.49 23.62
CA PRO A 542 -39.86 -7.17 23.48
C PRO A 542 -39.04 -7.04 22.18
N CYS A 543 -38.94 -5.82 21.64
CA CYS A 543 -38.11 -5.55 20.48
C CYS A 543 -36.64 -5.45 20.91
N PRO A 544 -35.70 -6.15 20.25
CA PRO A 544 -34.28 -6.10 20.61
C PRO A 544 -33.66 -4.71 20.41
N PHE A 545 -34.18 -3.90 19.49
CA PHE A 545 -33.67 -2.56 19.23
C PHE A 545 -33.95 -1.58 20.37
N ASP A 546 -35.05 -1.76 21.12
CA ASP A 546 -35.35 -0.95 22.31
C ASP A 546 -34.26 -1.14 23.38
N ALA A 547 -33.84 -2.39 23.59
CA ALA A 547 -32.76 -2.72 24.50
C ALA A 547 -31.41 -2.20 24.00
N LEU A 548 -31.14 -2.27 22.69
CA LEU A 548 -29.93 -1.68 22.08
C LEU A 548 -29.84 -0.16 22.30
N PHE A 549 -30.92 0.58 22.08
CA PHE A 549 -30.97 2.01 22.39
C PHE A 549 -30.66 2.27 23.86
N ALA A 550 -31.18 1.43 24.77
CA ALA A 550 -30.90 1.55 26.20
C ALA A 550 -29.43 1.25 26.58
N GLN A 551 -28.66 0.57 25.72
CA GLN A 551 -27.22 0.35 25.92
C GLN A 551 -26.35 1.53 25.49
N GLU A 552 -26.92 2.58 24.89
CA GLU A 552 -26.18 3.79 24.50
C GLU A 552 -25.54 4.44 25.73
N GLY A 553 -24.20 4.42 25.80
CA GLY A 553 -23.45 5.02 26.91
C GLY A 553 -23.45 6.55 26.88
N ARG A 554 -23.49 7.18 28.07
CA ARG A 554 -23.33 8.64 28.24
C ARG A 554 -21.90 8.97 28.67
N GLY A 555 -21.04 9.49 27.78
CA GLY A 555 -19.76 10.10 28.20
C GLY A 555 -18.57 9.99 27.25
N ILE A 556 -17.54 10.80 27.53
CA ILE A 556 -16.30 11.01 26.74
C ILE A 556 -15.35 9.79 26.77
N THR A 557 -15.48 8.89 27.75
CA THR A 557 -14.56 7.75 27.97
C THR A 557 -15.23 6.37 27.88
N GLY A 558 -16.38 6.25 27.22
CA GLY A 558 -17.07 4.95 27.13
C GLY A 558 -18.47 4.93 26.49
N GLY A 559 -18.88 5.98 25.77
CA GLY A 559 -20.08 5.89 24.95
C GLY A 559 -19.81 5.04 23.71
N THR A 560 -20.44 3.88 23.60
CA THR A 560 -20.47 3.07 22.38
C THR A 560 -21.91 3.02 21.87
N ASN A 561 -22.09 3.29 20.59
CA ASN A 561 -23.36 3.10 19.89
C ASN A 561 -23.29 1.75 19.16
N TYR A 562 -24.19 0.82 19.50
CA TYR A 562 -24.25 -0.53 18.94
C TYR A 562 -25.30 -0.69 17.82
N LEU A 563 -25.74 0.44 17.23
CA LEU A 563 -26.65 0.49 16.08
C LEU A 563 -25.98 1.04 14.82
N THR A 564 -24.71 1.44 14.91
CA THR A 564 -24.01 2.10 13.81
C THR A 564 -23.96 1.24 12.55
N GLY A 565 -23.68 -0.05 12.70
CA GLY A 565 -23.65 -0.97 11.57
C GLY A 565 -25.03 -1.26 10.99
N LEU A 566 -26.08 -1.30 11.82
CA LEU A 566 -27.46 -1.44 11.33
C LEU A 566 -27.87 -0.23 10.47
N LEU A 567 -27.56 0.98 10.95
CA LEU A 567 -27.85 2.20 10.20
C LEU A 567 -27.09 2.26 8.88
N TRP A 568 -25.78 1.95 8.90
CA TRP A 568 -24.97 1.92 7.67
C TRP A 568 -25.44 0.86 6.67
N ALA A 569 -25.88 -0.32 7.16
CA ALA A 569 -26.47 -1.35 6.31
C ALA A 569 -27.75 -0.83 5.62
N LEU A 570 -28.67 -0.24 6.38
CA LEU A 570 -29.91 0.33 5.83
C LEU A 570 -29.63 1.48 4.85
N GLU A 571 -28.73 2.40 5.20
CA GLU A 571 -28.29 3.49 4.32
C GLU A 571 -27.67 2.98 3.02
N THR A 572 -26.89 1.90 3.09
CA THR A 572 -26.30 1.27 1.90
C THR A 572 -27.37 0.65 1.02
N LEU A 573 -28.33 -0.09 1.61
CA LEU A 573 -29.44 -0.69 0.85
C LEU A 573 -30.39 0.35 0.25
N ALA A 574 -30.49 1.54 0.84
CA ALA A 574 -31.30 2.64 0.29
C ALA A 574 -30.83 3.08 -1.11
N TRP A 575 -29.56 2.82 -1.47
CA TRP A 575 -29.04 3.12 -2.80
C TRP A 575 -29.72 2.33 -3.90
N ASP A 576 -30.17 1.11 -3.61
CA ASP A 576 -30.94 0.31 -4.53
C ASP A 576 -32.43 0.69 -4.44
N GLY A 577 -32.98 1.13 -5.57
CA GLY A 577 -34.37 1.53 -5.65
C GLY A 577 -35.37 0.39 -5.41
N ASP A 578 -34.95 -0.87 -5.43
CA ASP A 578 -35.81 -2.01 -5.11
C ASP A 578 -35.98 -2.21 -3.59
N TYR A 579 -35.05 -1.72 -2.78
CA TYR A 579 -35.11 -1.82 -1.32
C TYR A 579 -35.53 -0.51 -0.62
N LEU A 580 -35.49 0.63 -1.32
CA LEU A 580 -35.72 1.96 -0.75
C LEU A 580 -36.98 2.06 0.15
N VAL A 581 -38.13 1.55 -0.30
CA VAL A 581 -39.39 1.65 0.46
C VAL A 581 -39.31 0.87 1.77
N ARG A 582 -38.78 -0.36 1.72
CA ARG A 582 -38.62 -1.21 2.91
C ARG A 582 -37.65 -0.60 3.90
N VAL A 583 -36.53 -0.05 3.39
CA VAL A 583 -35.54 0.67 4.20
C VAL A 583 -36.16 1.89 4.88
N ALA A 584 -36.95 2.70 4.16
CA ALA A 584 -37.61 3.87 4.72
C ALA A 584 -38.56 3.50 5.87
N ILE A 585 -39.35 2.42 5.71
CA ILE A 585 -40.22 1.88 6.77
C ILE A 585 -39.39 1.44 7.98
N CYS A 586 -38.33 0.66 7.78
CA CYS A 586 -37.46 0.22 8.88
C CYS A 586 -36.85 1.39 9.64
N LEU A 587 -36.34 2.41 8.94
CA LEU A 587 -35.78 3.61 9.55
C LEU A 587 -36.84 4.44 10.29
N ALA A 588 -38.05 4.53 9.75
CA ALA A 588 -39.16 5.22 10.41
C ALA A 588 -39.62 4.51 11.70
N GLU A 589 -39.73 3.17 11.67
CA GLU A 589 -40.06 2.37 12.86
C GLU A 589 -38.96 2.45 13.92
N LEU A 590 -37.68 2.39 13.52
CA LEU A 590 -36.56 2.62 14.42
C LEU A 590 -36.61 4.04 15.02
N ALA A 591 -36.88 5.07 14.21
CA ALA A 591 -37.00 6.46 14.66
C ALA A 591 -38.15 6.67 15.64
N ALA A 592 -39.27 5.96 15.47
CA ALA A 592 -40.41 6.05 16.39
C ALA A 592 -40.13 5.43 17.77
N ARG A 593 -39.15 4.52 17.85
CA ARG A 593 -38.75 3.82 19.09
C ARG A 593 -37.52 4.44 19.76
N ASP A 594 -36.78 5.25 19.02
CA ASP A 594 -35.56 5.91 19.48
C ASP A 594 -35.87 6.89 20.64
N PRO A 595 -35.33 6.67 21.86
CA PRO A 595 -35.56 7.55 23.01
C PRO A 595 -34.79 8.88 22.91
N GLY A 596 -34.01 9.09 21.85
CA GLY A 596 -33.07 10.20 21.71
C GLY A 596 -31.77 9.97 22.47
N GLY A 597 -30.84 10.93 22.38
CA GLY A 597 -29.51 10.82 22.97
C GLY A 597 -28.52 11.80 22.33
N GLN A 598 -27.22 11.55 22.46
CA GLN A 598 -26.18 12.52 22.09
C GLN A 598 -25.50 12.24 20.75
N TRP A 599 -25.69 11.05 20.18
CA TRP A 599 -25.11 10.71 18.88
C TRP A 599 -25.88 11.38 17.74
N ALA A 600 -25.13 11.89 16.75
CA ALA A 600 -25.71 12.45 15.54
C ALA A 600 -26.21 11.37 14.56
N ASN A 601 -25.59 10.19 14.55
CA ASN A 601 -26.01 9.07 13.70
C ASN A 601 -27.20 8.34 14.35
N ARG A 602 -28.43 8.73 13.96
CA ARG A 602 -29.69 8.20 14.48
C ARG A 602 -30.68 7.93 13.34
N PRO A 603 -31.64 7.01 13.49
CA PRO A 603 -32.52 6.57 12.40
C PRO A 603 -33.27 7.71 11.70
N ALA A 604 -33.76 8.71 12.45
CA ALA A 604 -34.45 9.87 11.88
C ALA A 604 -33.56 10.72 10.96
N ASN A 605 -32.27 10.84 11.29
CA ASN A 605 -31.31 11.59 10.48
C ASN A 605 -30.95 10.81 9.20
N SER A 606 -30.78 9.49 9.30
CA SER A 606 -30.59 8.61 8.15
C SER A 606 -31.80 8.69 7.19
N LEU A 607 -33.02 8.57 7.72
CA LEU A 607 -34.25 8.69 6.93
C LEU A 607 -34.36 10.05 6.23
N THR A 608 -34.12 11.13 6.96
CA THR A 608 -34.11 12.49 6.40
C THR A 608 -33.12 12.59 5.25
N THR A 609 -31.90 12.10 5.46
CA THR A 609 -30.80 12.16 4.49
C THR A 609 -31.10 11.37 3.22
N VAL A 610 -31.70 10.18 3.35
CA VAL A 610 -32.13 9.34 2.21
C VAL A 610 -33.21 10.02 1.36
N LEU A 611 -34.14 10.72 2.01
CA LEU A 611 -35.30 11.33 1.36
C LEU A 611 -35.08 12.80 0.91
N LEU A 612 -33.88 13.37 1.11
CA LEU A 612 -33.57 14.74 0.67
C LEU A 612 -33.77 14.91 -0.85
N PRO A 613 -34.70 15.78 -1.30
CA PRO A 613 -34.99 15.94 -2.73
C PRO A 613 -33.80 16.46 -3.55
N TRP A 614 -33.00 17.35 -2.96
CA TRP A 614 -31.88 18.05 -3.61
C TRP A 614 -30.51 17.36 -3.43
N LEU A 615 -30.43 16.33 -2.58
CA LEU A 615 -29.23 15.53 -2.39
C LEU A 615 -29.62 14.05 -2.14
N PRO A 616 -30.17 13.37 -3.16
CA PRO A 616 -30.61 12.00 -3.00
C PRO A 616 -29.44 11.06 -2.75
N GLN A 617 -29.48 10.34 -1.64
CA GLN A 617 -28.57 9.21 -1.34
C GLN A 617 -29.19 7.90 -1.84
N THR A 618 -29.74 7.93 -3.07
CA THR A 618 -30.40 6.78 -3.69
C THR A 618 -30.41 6.88 -5.21
N CYS A 619 -30.32 5.74 -5.90
CA CYS A 619 -30.48 5.65 -7.36
C CYS A 619 -31.95 5.51 -7.79
N ALA A 620 -32.91 5.54 -6.86
CA ALA A 620 -34.33 5.37 -7.16
C ALA A 620 -34.92 6.52 -8.00
N SER A 621 -35.90 6.18 -8.84
CA SER A 621 -36.66 7.17 -9.61
C SER A 621 -37.39 8.16 -8.69
N MET A 622 -37.72 9.35 -9.21
CA MET A 622 -38.51 10.33 -8.46
C MET A 622 -39.84 9.75 -7.96
N SER A 623 -40.51 8.93 -8.78
CA SER A 623 -41.76 8.26 -8.37
C SER A 623 -41.58 7.33 -7.19
N LYS A 624 -40.52 6.51 -7.17
CA LYS A 624 -40.20 5.63 -6.04
C LYS A 624 -39.82 6.43 -4.78
N ARG A 625 -39.08 7.54 -4.93
CA ARG A 625 -38.74 8.43 -3.81
C ARG A 625 -39.99 9.07 -3.18
N VAL A 626 -40.94 9.52 -4.00
CA VAL A 626 -42.22 10.07 -3.51
C VAL A 626 -43.07 9.00 -2.83
N ALA A 627 -43.01 7.74 -3.27
CA ALA A 627 -43.72 6.66 -2.61
C ALA A 627 -43.07 6.21 -1.29
N ALA A 628 -41.76 6.39 -1.14
CA ALA A 628 -41.02 6.06 0.08
C ALA A 628 -41.09 7.16 1.17
N ALA A 629 -41.31 8.42 0.77
CA ALA A 629 -41.54 9.55 1.65
C ALA A 629 -42.99 9.61 2.12
#